data_AF-A0A6N7WLQ4-F1
#
_entry.id   AF-A0A6N7WLQ4-F1
#
_cell.length_a   1.000
_cell.length_b   1.000
_cell.length_c   1.000
_cell.angle_alpha   90.00
_cell.angle_beta   90.00
_cell.angle_gamma   90.00
#
_symmetry.space_group_name_H-M   'P 1'
#
loop_
_entity.id
_entity.type
_entity.pdbx_description
1 polymer ?
#
loop_
_entity_poly.entity_id
_entity_poly.type
_entity_poly.pdbx_seq_one_letter_code
_entity_poly.pdbx_strand_id
1 'polypeptide(L)'
;MLTPEEARRELDLATEKMPGLWVWHSISVAENAGLIAVKINGMDGERAYVMGLLHDIGRREGFKAVMPYPCRDLLEIKNTNYLAVLF
;
A
#
# COMPACT_ATOMS: atom_id res chain seq x y z
N MET A 1 -8.05 -8.55 13.53
CA MET A 1 -7.85 -7.53 12.49
C MET A 1 -7.87 -6.19 13.20
N LEU A 2 -7.00 -5.26 12.82
CA LEU A 2 -6.95 -3.94 13.47
C LEU A 2 -8.28 -3.21 13.28
N THR A 3 -8.64 -2.32 14.22
CA THR A 3 -9.73 -1.36 14.00
C THR A 3 -9.30 -0.28 13.00
N PRO A 4 -10.23 0.47 12.40
CA PRO A 4 -9.90 1.62 11.55
C PRO A 4 -8.96 2.63 12.22
N GLU A 5 -9.15 2.89 13.52
CA GLU A 5 -8.31 3.79 14.31
C GLU A 5 -6.90 3.24 14.51
N GLU A 6 -6.78 1.96 14.85
CA GLU A 6 -5.48 1.29 14.98
C GLU A 6 -4.74 1.27 13.64
N ALA A 7 -5.45 0.98 12.53
CA ALA A 7 -4.88 1.00 11.19
C ALA A 7 -4.41 2.40 10.78
N ARG A 8 -5.17 3.45 11.11
CA ARG A 8 -4.76 4.84 10.88
C ARG A 8 -3.51 5.20 11.66
N ARG A 9 -3.43 4.78 12.93
CA ARG A 9 -2.22 4.97 13.74
C ARG A 9 -1.01 4.27 13.15
N GLU A 10 -1.15 3.06 12.63
CA GLU A 10 -0.05 2.37 11.95
C GLU A 10 0.38 3.09 10.65
N LEU A 11 -0.57 3.64 9.88
CA LEU A 11 -0.26 4.46 8.70
C LEU A 11 0.49 5.74 9.08
N ASP A 12 0.09 6.41 10.17
CA ASP A 12 0.76 7.62 10.65
C ASP A 12 2.22 7.31 11.06
N LEU A 13 2.43 6.24 11.84
CA LEU A 13 3.78 5.77 12.21
C LEU A 13 4.64 5.37 11.00
N ALA A 14 4.03 4.79 9.97
CA ALA A 14 4.72 4.46 8.73
C ALA A 14 5.05 5.71 7.91
N THR A 15 4.18 6.72 7.92
CA THR A 15 4.37 8.00 7.24
C THR A 15 5.54 8.79 7.86
N GLU A 16 5.71 8.73 9.18
CA GLU A 16 6.87 9.32 9.86
C GLU A 16 8.19 8.72 9.36
N LYS A 17 8.21 7.43 9.03
CA LYS A 17 9.40 6.73 8.51
C LYS A 17 9.64 6.98 7.03
N MET A 18 8.57 6.98 6.23
CA MET A 18 8.62 7.24 4.80
C MET A 18 7.43 8.12 4.37
N PRO A 19 7.60 9.45 4.34
CA PRO A 19 6.55 10.32 3.81
C PRO A 19 6.47 10.20 2.28
N GLY A 20 5.26 10.36 1.73
CA GLY A 20 5.09 10.37 0.28
C GLY A 20 3.63 10.27 -0.17
N LEU A 21 3.42 10.32 -1.49
CA LEU A 21 2.08 10.26 -2.11
C LEU A 21 1.34 8.94 -1.83
N TRP A 22 2.07 7.87 -1.52
CA TRP A 22 1.51 6.55 -1.19
C TRP A 22 0.55 6.60 0.02
N VAL A 23 0.74 7.55 0.95
CA VAL A 23 -0.14 7.73 2.11
C VAL A 23 -1.54 8.15 1.66
N TRP A 24 -1.62 9.15 0.79
CA TRP A 24 -2.89 9.64 0.23
C TRP A 24 -3.55 8.60 -0.67
N HIS A 25 -2.75 7.86 -1.44
CA HIS A 25 -3.22 6.70 -2.19
C HIS A 25 -3.87 5.67 -1.28
N SER A 26 -3.19 5.23 -0.20
CA SER A 26 -3.74 4.27 0.76
C SER A 26 -5.03 4.75 1.42
N ILE A 27 -5.14 6.04 1.77
CA ILE A 27 -6.37 6.63 2.32
C ILE A 27 -7.50 6.55 1.28
N SER A 28 -7.25 6.98 0.04
CA SER A 28 -8.25 6.95 -1.02
C SER A 28 -8.70 5.53 -1.34
N VAL A 29 -7.78 4.56 -1.39
CA VAL A 29 -8.09 3.14 -1.59
C VAL A 29 -8.97 2.61 -0.46
N ALA A 30 -8.64 2.92 0.80
CA ALA A 30 -9.40 2.50 1.97
C ALA A 30 -10.85 3.01 1.93
N GLU A 31 -11.05 4.30 1.66
CA GLU A 31 -12.37 4.92 1.57
C GLU A 31 -13.21 4.27 0.47
N ASN A 32 -12.65 4.14 -0.73
CA ASN A 32 -13.35 3.51 -1.85
C ASN A 32 -13.66 2.03 -1.57
N ALA A 33 -12.73 1.28 -0.98
CA ALA A 33 -12.93 -0.12 -0.64
C ALA A 33 -14.06 -0.30 0.38
N GLY A 34 -14.10 0.52 1.43
CA GLY A 34 -15.18 0.53 2.41
C GLY A 34 -16.54 0.86 1.78
N LEU A 35 -16.59 1.90 0.94
CA LEU A 35 -17.82 2.31 0.24
C LEU A 35 -18.35 1.25 -0.73
N ILE A 36 -17.47 0.51 -1.41
CA ILE A 36 -17.86 -0.60 -2.28
C ILE A 36 -18.36 -1.78 -1.43
N ALA A 37 -17.64 -2.13 -0.36
CA ALA A 37 -17.97 -3.26 0.49
C ALA A 37 -19.36 -3.15 1.12
N VAL A 38 -19.78 -1.96 1.57
CA VAL A 38 -21.13 -1.77 2.14
C VAL A 38 -22.27 -1.95 1.11
N LYS A 39 -21.96 -2.02 -0.19
CA LYS A 39 -22.93 -2.32 -1.26
C LYS A 39 -22.98 -3.81 -1.62
N ILE A 40 -22.08 -4.63 -1.08
CA ILE A 40 -21.97 -6.05 -1.40
C ILE A 40 -22.48 -6.88 -0.22
N ASN A 41 -23.50 -7.72 -0.46
CA ASN A 41 -24.05 -8.58 0.58
C ASN A 41 -22.99 -9.55 1.13
N GLY A 42 -22.83 -9.59 2.45
CA GLY A 42 -21.87 -10.45 3.13
C GLY A 42 -20.43 -9.94 3.17
N MET A 43 -20.16 -8.72 2.69
CA MET A 43 -18.86 -8.06 2.82
C MET A 43 -18.86 -7.09 4.02
N ASP A 44 -17.71 -7.00 4.70
CA ASP A 44 -17.51 -6.14 5.85
C ASP A 44 -16.77 -4.86 5.44
N GLY A 45 -17.45 -3.72 5.57
CA GLY A 45 -16.94 -2.41 5.16
C GLY A 45 -15.72 -1.94 5.95
N GLU A 46 -15.69 -2.21 7.26
CA GLU A 46 -14.55 -1.82 8.11
C GLU A 46 -13.32 -2.67 7.79
N ARG A 47 -13.51 -3.98 7.60
CA ARG A 47 -12.42 -4.86 7.16
C ARG A 47 -11.88 -4.44 5.80
N ALA A 48 -12.75 -4.11 4.84
CA ALA A 48 -12.33 -3.64 3.53
C ALA A 48 -11.54 -2.33 3.62
N TYR A 49 -12.00 -1.39 4.45
CA TYR A 49 -11.29 -0.15 4.74
C TYR A 49 -9.89 -0.41 5.32
N VAL A 50 -9.79 -1.23 6.38
CA VAL A 50 -8.52 -1.54 7.04
C VAL A 50 -7.53 -2.21 6.09
N MET A 51 -7.98 -3.14 5.24
CA MET A 51 -7.12 -3.75 4.22
C MET A 51 -6.64 -2.73 3.21
N GLY A 52 -7.54 -1.87 2.72
CA GLY A 52 -7.17 -0.82 1.77
C GLY A 52 -6.16 0.16 2.36
N LEU A 53 -6.32 0.53 3.63
CA LEU A 53 -5.45 1.49 4.30
C LEU A 53 -4.03 0.96 4.49
N LEU A 54 -3.89 -0.35 4.73
CA LEU A 54 -2.62 -0.98 5.08
C LEU A 54 -1.98 -1.80 3.95
N HIS A 55 -2.59 -1.85 2.76
CA HIS A 55 -2.10 -2.69 1.65
C HIS A 55 -0.63 -2.40 1.28
N ASP A 56 -0.23 -1.13 1.42
CA ASP A 56 1.08 -0.61 1.07
C ASP A 56 1.99 -0.32 2.27
N ILE A 57 1.61 -0.77 3.47
CA ILE A 57 2.32 -0.43 4.72
C ILE A 57 3.80 -0.85 4.73
N GLY A 58 4.17 -1.81 3.88
CA GLY A 58 5.56 -2.23 3.66
C GLY A 58 6.48 -1.10 3.17
N ARG A 59 5.95 -0.04 2.55
CA ARG A 59 6.72 1.14 2.10
C ARG A 59 7.47 1.84 3.24
N ARG A 60 7.00 1.69 4.49
CA ARG A 60 7.70 2.20 5.69
C ARG A 60 9.16 1.76 5.82
N GLU A 61 9.55 0.66 5.14
CA GLU A 61 10.89 0.07 5.18
C GLU A 61 11.81 0.51 4.03
N GLY A 62 11.42 1.50 3.21
CA GLY A 62 12.21 1.87 2.04
C GLY A 62 11.64 1.36 0.71
N PHE A 63 12.16 1.87 -0.41
CA PHE A 63 11.98 1.24 -1.71
C PHE A 63 12.71 -0.10 -1.72
N LYS A 64 11.98 -1.17 -1.41
CA LYS A 64 12.46 -2.53 -1.61
C LYS A 64 11.95 -2.99 -2.95
N ALA A 65 12.81 -2.91 -3.97
CA ALA A 65 12.56 -3.63 -5.20
C ALA A 65 12.43 -5.11 -4.83
N VAL A 66 11.29 -5.72 -5.13
CA VAL A 66 11.29 -7.17 -5.34
C VAL A 66 12.19 -7.33 -6.56
N MET A 67 13.46 -7.66 -6.31
CA MET A 67 14.34 -8.11 -7.38
C MET A 67 13.56 -9.20 -8.09
N PRO A 68 13.10 -9.01 -9.34
CA PRO A 68 12.60 -10.14 -10.09
C PRO A 68 13.73 -11.16 -10.01
N TYR A 69 13.39 -12.42 -9.69
CA TYR A 69 14.35 -13.53 -9.73
C TYR A 69 15.30 -13.30 -10.89
N PRO A 70 16.63 -13.40 -10.70
CA PRO A 70 17.56 -13.06 -11.76
C PRO A 70 17.19 -13.90 -12.97
N CYS A 71 16.55 -13.27 -13.96
CA CYS A 71 16.60 -13.75 -15.32
C CYS A 71 18.08 -13.66 -15.64
N ARG A 72 18.76 -14.80 -15.56
CA ARG A 72 20.20 -14.93 -15.29
C ARG A 72 21.09 -14.39 -16.42
N ASP A 73 20.54 -13.65 -17.39
CA ASP A 73 21.23 -13.18 -18.59
C ASP A 73 20.89 -11.73 -19.01
N LEU A 74 20.22 -10.92 -18.18
CA LEU A 74 19.96 -9.50 -18.48
C LEU A 74 20.67 -8.56 -17.51
N LEU A 75 21.98 -8.72 -17.42
CA LEU A 75 22.89 -7.67 -16.94
C LEU A 75 23.07 -6.64 -18.06
N GLU A 76 22.17 -5.65 -18.13
CA GLU A 76 22.47 -4.25 -18.47
C GLU A 76 21.17 -3.46 -18.61
N ILE A 77 20.57 -3.09 -17.48
CA ILE A 77 19.70 -1.92 -17.45
C ILE A 77 20.35 -0.91 -16.51
N LYS A 78 21.34 -0.21 -17.05
CA LYS A 78 21.87 1.03 -16.48
C LYS A 78 20.77 2.08 -16.61
N ASN A 79 20.48 2.77 -15.52
CA ASN A 79 19.75 4.05 -15.52
C ASN A 79 18.39 4.07 -16.20
N THR A 80 17.44 3.33 -15.64
CA THR A 80 16.05 3.80 -15.73
C THR A 80 15.57 4.06 -14.33
N ASN A 81 15.17 5.32 -14.12
CA ASN A 81 14.21 5.70 -13.10
C ASN A 81 13.12 4.63 -13.11
N TYR A 82 13.21 3.69 -12.18
CA TYR A 82 12.06 2.89 -11.82
C TYR A 82 11.09 3.95 -11.29
N LEU A 83 10.19 4.42 -12.16
CA LEU A 83 8.83 4.76 -11.81
C LEU A 83 8.35 3.54 -11.04
N ALA A 84 8.68 3.53 -9.74
CA ALA A 84 8.23 2.57 -8.79
C ALA A 84 6.74 2.54 -9.01
N VAL A 85 6.26 1.37 -9.44
CA VAL A 85 4.87 1.13 -9.78
C VAL A 85 4.01 1.87 -8.74
N LEU A 86 3.44 2.98 -9.20
CA LEU A 86 2.56 3.86 -8.44
C LEU A 86 1.22 3.16 -8.43
N PHE A 87 1.12 2.13 -7.61
CA PHE A 87 -0.06 1.88 -6.83
C PHE A 87 0.44 2.12 -5.41
#